data_AF-A0A645EGS2-F1
#
_entry.id   AF-A0A645EGS2-F1
#
_cell.length_a   1.000
_cell.length_b   1.000
_cell.length_c   1.000
_cell.angle_alpha   90.00
_cell.angle_beta   90.00
_cell.angle_gamma   90.00
#
_symmetry.space_group_name_H-M   'P 1'
#
loop_
_entity.id
_entity.type
_entity.pdbx_description
1 polymer ?
#
loop_
_entity_poly.entity_id
_entity_poly.type
_entity_poly.pdbx_seq_one_letter_code
_entity_poly.pdbx_strand_id
1 'polypeptide(L)'
;MIFSGIVLVLGFGVFIFSRFGGTASLGYLIGFTLLIALFSNLIILPSLILYMDKLIRNKEAGKPLFDVEENDDPVLPPLNEEQ
;
A
#
# COMPACT_ATOMS: atom_id res chain seq x y z
N MET A 1 0.60 -10.67 -11.95
CA MET A 1 0.00 -11.67 -11.03
C MET A 1 -1.25 -12.34 -11.58
N ILE A 2 -2.08 -11.67 -12.39
CA ILE A 2 -3.37 -12.20 -12.91
C ILE A 2 -3.23 -13.61 -13.52
N PHE A 3 -2.21 -13.85 -14.34
CA PHE A 3 -1.97 -15.16 -14.96
C PHE A 3 -1.74 -16.26 -13.90
N SER A 4 -0.89 -16.01 -12.91
CA SER A 4 -0.68 -16.91 -11.77
C SER A 4 -1.96 -17.13 -10.95
N GLY A 5 -2.76 -16.08 -10.75
CA GLY A 5 -4.05 -16.19 -10.05
C GLY A 5 -5.07 -17.05 -10.79
N ILE A 6 -5.16 -16.92 -12.12
CA ILE A 6 -6.03 -17.75 -12.96
C ILE A 6 -5.61 -19.22 -12.90
N VAL A 7 -4.30 -19.50 -12.99
CA VAL A 7 -3.78 -20.87 -12.85
C VAL A 7 -4.15 -21.46 -11.48
N LEU A 8 -4.12 -20.66 -10.42
CA LEU A 8 -4.46 -21.10 -9.06
C LEU A 8 -5.95 -21.42 -8.93
N VAL A 9 -6.83 -20.53 -9.42
CA VAL A 9 -8.29 -20.77 -9.41
C VAL A 9 -8.65 -22.03 -10.20
N LEU A 10 -8.04 -22.23 -11.36
CA LEU A 10 -8.26 -23.45 -12.16
C LEU A 10 -7.66 -24.69 -11.49
N GLY A 11 -6.45 -24.60 -10.93
CA GLY A 11 -5.79 -25.71 -10.25
C GLY A 11 -6.55 -26.23 -9.04
N PHE A 12 -7.08 -25.33 -8.21
CA PHE A 12 -7.93 -25.70 -7.07
C PHE A 12 -9.39 -25.99 -7.50
N GLY A 13 -9.85 -25.44 -8.62
CA GLY A 13 -11.16 -25.72 -9.21
C GLY A 13 -11.32 -27.18 -9.65
N VAL A 14 -10.22 -27.86 -10.02
CA VAL A 14 -10.23 -29.30 -10.32
C VAL A 14 -10.72 -30.14 -9.12
N PHE A 15 -10.54 -29.66 -7.88
CA PHE A 15 -11.02 -30.38 -6.70
C PHE A 15 -12.54 -30.50 -6.60
N ILE A 16 -13.30 -29.66 -7.31
CA ILE A 16 -14.76 -29.74 -7.38
C ILE A 16 -15.22 -31.02 -8.08
N PHE A 17 -14.43 -31.55 -9.02
CA PHE A 17 -14.73 -32.81 -9.71
C PHE A 17 -14.39 -34.06 -8.87
N SER A 18 -13.90 -33.89 -7.65
CA SER A 18 -13.56 -35.03 -6.79
C SER A 18 -14.79 -35.82 -6.35
N ARG A 19 -14.68 -37.16 -6.40
CA ARG A 19 -15.72 -38.09 -5.91
C ARG A 19 -15.77 -38.19 -4.39
N PHE A 20 -14.79 -37.63 -3.68
CA PHE A 20 -14.76 -37.60 -2.23
C PHE A 20 -15.36 -36.28 -1.73
N GLY A 21 -16.48 -36.37 -1.01
CA GLY A 21 -17.26 -35.19 -0.60
C GLY A 21 -16.47 -34.16 0.21
N GLY A 22 -15.53 -34.60 1.05
CA GLY A 22 -14.66 -33.69 1.79
C GLY A 22 -13.76 -32.84 0.88
N THR A 23 -13.21 -33.45 -0.18
CA THR A 23 -12.35 -32.76 -1.14
C THR A 23 -13.16 -31.83 -2.05
N ALA A 24 -14.37 -32.22 -2.42
CA ALA A 24 -15.27 -31.38 -3.20
C ALA A 24 -15.67 -30.11 -2.43
N SER A 25 -16.06 -30.24 -1.16
CA SER A 25 -16.36 -29.11 -0.26
C SER A 25 -15.16 -28.17 -0.09
N LEU A 26 -13.97 -28.75 0.07
CA LEU A 26 -12.72 -28.00 0.16
C LEU A 26 -12.40 -27.27 -1.15
N GLY A 27 -12.70 -27.88 -2.31
CA GLY A 27 -12.61 -27.25 -3.62
C GLY A 27 -13.50 -26.02 -3.75
N TYR A 28 -14.77 -26.11 -3.32
CA TYR A 28 -15.68 -24.94 -3.29
C TYR A 28 -15.17 -23.82 -2.39
N LEU A 29 -14.75 -24.14 -1.17
CA LEU A 29 -14.28 -23.14 -0.20
C LEU A 29 -13.01 -22.42 -0.70
N ILE A 30 -12.03 -23.19 -1.17
CA ILE A 30 -10.76 -22.63 -1.65
C ILE A 30 -10.95 -21.88 -2.97
N GLY A 31 -11.73 -22.42 -3.91
CA GLY A 31 -12.04 -21.74 -5.17
C GLY A 31 -12.70 -20.38 -4.95
N PHE A 32 -13.67 -20.31 -4.04
CA PHE A 32 -14.34 -19.05 -3.67
C PHE A 32 -13.36 -18.06 -3.02
N THR A 33 -12.53 -18.52 -2.09
CA THR A 33 -11.52 -17.70 -1.42
C THR A 33 -10.50 -17.14 -2.41
N LEU A 34 -10.04 -17.97 -3.36
CA LEU A 34 -9.09 -17.56 -4.40
C LEU A 34 -9.67 -16.53 -5.35
N LEU A 35 -10.95 -16.65 -5.71
CA LEU A 35 -11.64 -15.64 -6.51
C LEU A 35 -11.58 -14.28 -5.80
N ILE A 36 -11.94 -14.24 -4.52
CA ILE A 36 -11.88 -13.02 -3.69
C ILE A 36 -10.45 -12.51 -3.57
N ALA A 37 -9.48 -13.41 -3.35
CA ALA A 37 -8.07 -13.04 -3.24
C ALA A 37 -7.54 -12.38 -4.51
N LEU A 38 -7.98 -12.84 -5.69
CA LEU A 38 -7.60 -12.25 -6.98
C LEU A 38 -8.14 -10.83 -7.13
N PHE A 39 -9.40 -10.60 -6.75
CA PHE A 39 -10.00 -9.26 -6.71
C PHE A 39 -9.32 -8.36 -5.68
N SER A 40 -9.02 -8.90 -4.50
CA SER A 40 -8.33 -8.20 -3.41
C SER A 40 -6.95 -7.71 -3.85
N ASN A 41 -6.17 -8.56 -4.53
CA ASN A 41 -4.86 -8.17 -5.06
C ASN A 41 -4.97 -7.00 -6.07
N LEU A 42 -6.08 -6.91 -6.81
CA LEU A 42 -6.29 -5.83 -7.79
C LEU A 42 -6.81 -4.53 -7.18
N ILE A 43 -7.66 -4.61 -6.15
CA ILE A 43 -8.38 -3.45 -5.59
C ILE A 43 -7.84 -3.06 -4.22
N ILE A 44 -7.72 -4.02 -3.30
CA ILE A 44 -7.32 -3.77 -1.92
C ILE A 44 -5.85 -3.38 -1.85
N LEU A 45 -4.97 -4.02 -2.62
CA LEU A 45 -3.54 -3.70 -2.59
C LEU A 45 -3.23 -2.24 -2.97
N PRO A 46 -3.69 -1.70 -4.13
CA PRO A 46 -3.47 -0.29 -4.46
C PRO A 46 -4.22 0.66 -3.50
N SER A 47 -5.41 0.27 -3.04
CA SER A 47 -6.16 1.09 -2.07
C SER A 47 -5.47 1.17 -0.71
N LEU A 48 -4.88 0.07 -0.24
CA LEU A 48 -4.16 0.00 1.03
C LEU A 48 -2.89 0.84 0.98
N ILE A 49 -2.14 0.77 -0.12
CA ILE A 49 -0.96 1.60 -0.32
C ILE A 49 -1.35 3.08 -0.35
N LEU A 50 -2.39 3.46 -1.11
CA LEU A 50 -2.86 4.85 -1.17
C LEU A 50 -3.39 5.35 0.19
N TYR A 51 -4.05 4.48 0.95
CA TYR A 51 -4.52 4.78 2.30
C TYR A 51 -3.36 5.03 3.26
N MET A 52 -2.35 4.15 3.26
CA MET A 52 -1.14 4.35 4.07
C MET A 52 -0.39 5.63 3.68
N ASP A 53 -0.26 5.92 2.40
CA ASP A 53 0.37 7.15 1.91
C ASP A 53 -0.35 8.41 2.45
N LYS A 54 -1.69 8.43 2.38
CA LYS A 54 -2.49 9.51 3.00
C LYS A 54 -2.33 9.57 4.51
N LEU A 55 -2.28 8.43 5.20
CA LEU A 55 -2.13 8.37 6.65
C LEU A 55 -0.77 8.93 7.09
N ILE A 56 0.30 8.59 6.38
CA ILE A 56 1.67 9.08 6.63
C ILE A 56 1.74 10.58 6.33
N ARG A 57 1.25 11.02 5.17
CA ARG A 57 1.29 12.43 4.77
C ARG A 57 0.46 13.35 5.67
N ASN A 58 -0.68 12.86 6.18
CA ASN A 58 -1.48 13.59 7.18
C ASN A 58 -0.75 13.74 8.53
N LYS A 59 0.15 12.79 8.87
CA LYS A 59 0.97 12.85 10.08
C LYS A 59 2.13 13.85 9.94
N GLU A 60 2.61 14.05 8.71
CA GLU A 60 3.66 15.03 8.37
C GLU A 60 3.11 16.43 8.10
N ALA A 61 1.85 16.58 7.67
CA ALA A 61 1.19 17.88 7.49
C ALA A 61 1.06 18.71 8.80
N GLY A 62 1.29 18.10 9.96
CA GLY A 62 1.41 18.78 11.25
C GLY A 62 2.82 19.27 11.60
N LYS A 63 3.82 19.05 10.73
CA LYS A 63 5.19 19.55 10.91
C LYS A 63 5.55 20.46 9.73
N PRO A 64 5.76 21.77 9.94
CA PRO A 64 6.35 22.60 8.91
C PRO A 64 7.72 22.00 8.54
N LEU A 65 7.88 21.63 7.26
CA LEU A 65 9.08 20.99 6.71
C LEU A 65 10.28 21.95 6.59
N PHE A 66 10.11 23.20 7.03
CA PHE A 66 11.13 24.22 7.06
C PHE A 66 11.02 24.94 8.40
N ASP A 67 11.79 24.48 9.38
CA ASP A 67 12.41 25.43 10.28
C ASP A 67 13.48 26.09 9.41
N VAL A 68 13.13 27.23 8.81
CA VAL A 68 14.17 28.15 8.39
C VAL A 68 14.84 28.48 9.71
N GLU A 69 16.00 27.87 9.97
CA GLU A 69 17.00 28.46 10.84
C GLU A 69 17.19 29.86 10.28
N GLU A 70 16.40 30.79 10.82
CA GLU A 70 16.58 32.22 10.70
C GLU A 70 18.05 32.37 11.04
N ASN A 71 18.84 32.66 10.00
CA ASN A 71 20.25 32.88 10.17
C ASN A 71 20.31 34.00 11.20
N ASP A 72 20.71 33.66 12.42
CA ASP A 72 21.31 34.56 13.39
C ASP A 72 22.65 35.05 12.81
N ASP A 73 22.63 35.57 11.58
CA ASP A 73 23.66 36.42 11.06
C ASP A 73 23.47 37.74 11.82
N PRO A 74 24.35 38.06 12.80
CA PRO A 74 24.25 39.35 13.44
C PRO A 74 24.40 40.40 12.34
N VAL A 75 23.34 41.19 12.11
CA VAL A 75 23.38 42.36 11.23
C VAL A 75 24.38 43.33 11.84
N LEU A 76 25.65 43.21 11.42
CA LEU A 76 26.69 44.16 11.74
C LEU A 76 26.33 45.47 11.03
N PRO A 77 26.12 46.58 11.75
CA PRO A 77 25.94 47.87 11.09
C PRO A 77 27.19 48.18 10.27
N PRO A 78 27.05 48.82 9.09
CA PRO A 78 28.19 49.11 8.23
C PRO A 78 29.20 49.96 9.00
N LEU A 79 30.45 49.48 9.04
CA LEU A 79 31.61 50.26 9.44
C LEU A 79 31.68 51.46 8.50
N ASN A 80 31.28 52.62 9.01
CA ASN A 80 31.55 53.91 8.42
C ASN A 80 33.04 54.21 8.60
N GLU A 81 33.85 53.77 7.62
CA GLU A 81 35.15 54.38 7.38
C GLU A 81 34.85 55.76 6.79
N GLU A 82 34.99 56.82 7.59
CA GLU A 82 35.42 58.17 7.20
C GLU A 82 35.15 59.17 8.34
N GLN A 83 36.12 59.30 9.26
CA GLN A 83 36.87 60.53 9.63
C GLN A 83 37.68 60.33 10.90
#